data_AF-A0A352T462-F1
#
_entry.id   AF-A0A352T462-F1
#
_cell.length_a   1.000
_cell.length_b   1.000
_cell.length_c   1.000
_cell.angle_alpha   90.00
_cell.angle_beta   90.00
_cell.angle_gamma   90.00
#
_symmetry.space_group_name_H-M   'P 1'
#
loop_
_entity.id
_entity.type
_entity.pdbx_description
1 polymer ?
#
loop_
_entity_poly.entity_id
_entity_poly.type
_entity_poly.pdbx_seq_one_letter_code
_entity_poly.pdbx_strand_id
1 'polypeptide(L)'
;MIDIFTLINQLSDDDIRLQLAFFDCVTLMSAAKETGSRLLSGMAEAASSLAQIFTDKLKMGYDYKKVSDMVEGRLTELKPVKREQLLKLMDIKLMELVSLSQQIDINTQEGREKFSILVIDTAGSGYSISQYMAPAHKMRIITDKYNEAFMDNLMQSLKNMTPDQLKEWSPIMDKAIGMADIETKRVVHKELMPDAFNGMGVLKCLRKQKSPTKLKLVIDCFGIEAFDYKSVEIKTMYQALRYFNRISVFQLARLISVAVKKYDRPLYAADELMPSYVADSDRVKADNDEKEYQALAKQISGLDEKKARCIKELETKKKQLEEADKRADAASENYTKVSLEFSELELKKDEYINGGHTEAETKSYYARVNDVKRQLDRGLEDSELKKRKKDELSNQVIIAQDRLELQEKEGQELRAEYKTQTDIRKNNLKRLWNAYYYKFHFGDGLFLHVAMNYTRSQIVTIEAMLKEVHDSRDWKVYLKEDRLYVYTGDKKPLIIKCSEDILEDVGYI
;
A
#
# COMPACT_ATOMS: atom_id res chain seq x y z
N MET A 1 -8.73 -15.20 17.02
CA MET A 1 -9.26 -14.78 15.70
C MET A 1 -10.59 -15.48 15.47
N ILE A 2 -11.55 -14.83 14.80
CA ILE A 2 -12.80 -15.48 14.39
C ILE A 2 -12.52 -16.27 13.11
N ASP A 3 -12.52 -17.60 13.21
CA ASP A 3 -12.23 -18.49 12.09
C ASP A 3 -13.48 -18.74 11.20
N ILE A 4 -13.27 -19.18 9.95
CA ILE A 4 -14.38 -19.31 8.98
C ILE A 4 -15.38 -20.38 9.42
N PHE A 5 -14.94 -21.42 10.11
CA PHE A 5 -15.80 -22.49 10.57
C PHE A 5 -16.73 -22.04 11.69
N THR A 6 -16.27 -21.13 12.56
CA THR A 6 -17.08 -20.49 13.59
C THR A 6 -18.21 -19.69 12.94
N LEU A 7 -17.93 -18.98 11.84
CA LEU A 7 -18.95 -18.26 11.07
C LEU A 7 -19.92 -19.22 10.37
N ILE A 8 -19.43 -20.28 9.73
CA ILE A 8 -20.26 -21.31 9.08
C ILE A 8 -21.21 -21.97 10.08
N ASN A 9 -20.74 -22.22 11.31
CA ASN A 9 -21.55 -22.81 12.36
C ASN A 9 -22.73 -21.93 12.82
N GLN A 10 -22.79 -20.66 12.43
CA GLN A 10 -23.94 -19.79 12.67
C GLN A 10 -24.94 -19.75 11.52
N LEU A 11 -24.60 -20.35 10.37
CA LEU A 11 -25.51 -20.46 9.24
C LEU A 11 -26.66 -21.43 9.55
N SER A 12 -27.83 -21.11 8.98
CA SER A 12 -28.97 -22.03 9.00
C SER A 12 -28.65 -23.28 8.17
N ASP A 13 -29.36 -24.38 8.41
CA ASP A 13 -29.20 -25.58 7.61
C ASP A 13 -29.50 -25.30 6.13
N ASP A 14 -30.45 -24.40 5.82
CA ASP A 14 -30.81 -24.04 4.45
C ASP A 14 -29.71 -23.22 3.76
N ASP A 15 -29.04 -22.31 4.47
CA ASP A 15 -27.87 -21.58 3.96
C ASP A 15 -26.71 -22.54 3.63
N ILE A 16 -26.45 -23.52 4.51
CA ILE A 16 -25.42 -24.54 4.30
C ILE A 16 -25.76 -25.40 3.08
N ARG A 17 -27.01 -25.88 2.98
CA ARG A 17 -27.47 -26.66 1.81
C ARG A 17 -27.34 -25.87 0.52
N LEU A 18 -27.71 -24.60 0.52
CA LEU A 18 -27.60 -23.74 -0.66
C LEU A 18 -26.15 -23.53 -1.07
N GLN A 19 -25.26 -23.29 -0.12
CA GLN A 19 -23.83 -23.15 -0.43
C GLN A 19 -23.22 -24.46 -0.96
N LEU A 20 -23.57 -25.61 -0.38
CA LEU A 20 -23.16 -26.93 -0.89
C LEU A 20 -23.68 -27.17 -2.31
N ALA A 21 -24.95 -26.83 -2.57
CA ALA A 21 -25.53 -26.92 -3.91
C ALA A 21 -24.80 -26.01 -4.91
N PHE A 22 -24.41 -24.79 -4.51
CA PHE A 22 -23.57 -23.95 -5.36
C PHE A 22 -22.18 -24.54 -5.58
N PHE A 23 -21.53 -25.11 -4.57
CA PHE A 23 -20.24 -25.79 -4.73
C PHE A 23 -20.30 -26.94 -5.74
N ASP A 24 -21.35 -27.76 -5.69
CA ASP A 24 -21.51 -28.92 -6.58
C ASP A 24 -21.96 -28.52 -8.00
N CYS A 25 -22.80 -27.50 -8.16
CA CYS A 25 -23.45 -27.20 -9.44
C CYS A 25 -22.80 -26.04 -10.22
N VAL A 26 -22.19 -25.06 -9.55
CA VAL A 26 -21.60 -23.88 -10.20
C VAL A 26 -20.13 -24.14 -10.48
N THR A 27 -19.86 -24.73 -11.65
CA THR A 27 -18.53 -25.14 -12.08
C THR A 27 -18.12 -24.40 -13.35
N LEU A 28 -16.85 -24.48 -13.73
CA LEU A 28 -16.40 -23.95 -15.02
C LEU A 28 -17.13 -24.62 -16.20
N MET A 29 -17.43 -25.92 -16.09
CA MET A 29 -18.16 -26.65 -17.11
C MET A 29 -19.61 -26.19 -17.23
N SER A 30 -20.30 -25.97 -16.10
CA SER A 30 -21.68 -25.48 -16.10
C SER A 30 -21.76 -24.05 -16.61
N ALA A 31 -20.78 -23.20 -16.26
CA ALA A 31 -20.64 -21.84 -16.77
C ALA A 31 -20.53 -21.83 -18.30
N ALA A 32 -19.63 -22.64 -18.85
CA ALA A 32 -19.41 -22.70 -20.29
C ALA A 32 -20.64 -23.25 -21.04
N LYS A 33 -21.34 -24.23 -20.47
CA LYS A 33 -22.59 -24.75 -21.05
C LYS A 33 -23.71 -23.72 -21.08
N GLU A 34 -23.89 -22.95 -20.00
CA GLU A 34 -24.98 -21.98 -19.89
C GLU A 34 -24.71 -20.69 -20.69
N THR A 35 -23.44 -20.27 -20.77
CA THR A 35 -23.07 -18.98 -21.39
C THR A 35 -22.49 -19.11 -22.80
N GLY A 36 -22.14 -20.32 -23.24
CA GLY A 36 -21.61 -20.62 -24.57
C GLY A 36 -20.26 -19.95 -24.86
N SER A 37 -20.03 -19.59 -26.13
CA SER A 37 -18.78 -19.01 -26.64
C SER A 37 -18.39 -17.64 -26.05
N ARG A 38 -19.35 -16.93 -25.44
CA ARG A 38 -19.12 -15.58 -24.86
C ARG A 38 -18.20 -15.58 -23.64
N LEU A 39 -18.09 -16.70 -22.93
CA LEU A 39 -17.22 -16.83 -21.76
C LEU A 39 -15.86 -17.42 -22.17
N LEU A 40 -15.82 -18.25 -23.23
CA LEU A 40 -14.59 -18.84 -23.80
C LEU A 40 -13.64 -17.79 -24.39
N SER A 41 -14.15 -16.70 -24.99
CA SER A 41 -13.31 -15.64 -25.58
C SER A 41 -12.53 -14.83 -24.54
N GLY A 42 -12.92 -14.85 -23.26
CA GLY A 42 -12.25 -14.14 -22.17
C GLY A 42 -11.23 -14.99 -21.39
N MET A 43 -11.16 -16.29 -21.64
CA MET A 43 -10.33 -17.24 -20.87
C MET A 43 -9.17 -17.75 -21.73
N ALA A 44 -8.14 -16.92 -21.93
CA ALA A 44 -7.00 -17.24 -22.80
C ALA A 44 -6.27 -18.55 -22.41
N GLU A 45 -6.22 -18.91 -21.12
CA GLU A 45 -5.52 -20.11 -20.62
C GLU A 45 -6.40 -21.38 -20.56
N ALA A 46 -7.73 -21.24 -20.39
CA ALA A 46 -8.65 -22.37 -20.32
C ALA A 46 -9.24 -22.76 -21.69
N ALA A 47 -9.02 -21.94 -22.72
CA ALA A 47 -9.55 -22.13 -24.06
C ALA A 47 -9.15 -23.49 -24.66
N SER A 48 -7.92 -23.97 -24.45
CA SER A 48 -7.45 -25.24 -25.02
C SER A 48 -8.09 -26.49 -24.38
N SER A 49 -8.20 -26.53 -23.04
CA SER A 49 -8.83 -27.66 -22.34
C SER A 49 -10.36 -27.65 -22.48
N LEU A 50 -10.97 -26.47 -22.48
CA LEU A 50 -12.41 -26.33 -22.71
C LEU A 50 -12.77 -26.60 -24.17
N ALA A 51 -12.01 -26.11 -25.16
CA ALA A 51 -12.27 -26.40 -26.57
C ALA A 51 -12.26 -27.90 -26.87
N GLN A 52 -11.33 -28.66 -26.28
CA GLN A 52 -11.28 -30.11 -26.46
C GLN A 52 -12.49 -30.82 -25.83
N ILE A 53 -12.89 -30.43 -24.61
CA ILE A 53 -14.11 -30.96 -23.95
C ILE A 53 -15.39 -30.60 -24.72
N PHE A 54 -15.47 -29.40 -25.30
CA PHE A 54 -16.61 -28.98 -26.13
C PHE A 54 -16.66 -29.78 -27.44
N THR A 55 -15.50 -30.04 -28.05
CA THR A 55 -15.40 -30.82 -29.30
C THR A 55 -15.78 -32.29 -29.08
N ASP A 56 -15.39 -32.88 -27.94
CA ASP A 56 -15.71 -34.27 -27.60
C ASP A 56 -17.17 -34.45 -27.11
N LYS A 57 -17.75 -33.49 -26.38
CA LYS A 57 -19.14 -33.57 -25.90
C LYS A 57 -20.20 -33.13 -26.92
N LEU A 58 -19.86 -32.39 -27.97
CA LEU A 58 -20.76 -32.13 -29.10
C LEU A 58 -21.13 -33.41 -29.88
N LYS A 59 -20.35 -34.49 -29.74
CA LYS A 59 -20.64 -35.81 -30.35
C LYS A 59 -21.68 -36.65 -29.59
N MET A 60 -22.00 -36.30 -28.34
CA MET A 60 -22.96 -37.01 -27.50
C MET A 60 -24.13 -36.07 -27.23
N GLY A 61 -25.27 -36.30 -27.89
CA GLY A 61 -26.47 -35.45 -27.76
C GLY A 61 -26.77 -35.11 -26.29
N TYR A 62 -26.64 -33.84 -25.94
CA TYR A 62 -26.67 -33.37 -24.55
C TYR A 62 -27.92 -32.53 -24.29
N ASP A 63 -28.68 -32.91 -23.27
CA ASP A 63 -29.88 -32.22 -22.79
C ASP A 63 -29.48 -30.98 -21.97
N TYR A 64 -29.83 -29.78 -22.45
CA TYR A 64 -29.50 -28.53 -21.79
C TYR A 64 -30.33 -28.36 -20.50
N LYS A 65 -29.66 -28.22 -19.35
CA LYS A 65 -30.28 -27.85 -18.07
C LYS A 65 -29.70 -26.55 -17.55
N LYS A 66 -30.57 -25.62 -17.14
CA LYS A 66 -30.17 -24.34 -16.52
C LYS A 66 -29.53 -24.63 -15.17
N VAL A 67 -28.46 -23.92 -14.80
CA VAL A 67 -27.72 -24.24 -13.57
C VAL A 67 -28.53 -23.92 -12.31
N SER A 68 -29.49 -22.98 -12.38
CA SER A 68 -30.46 -22.76 -11.32
C SER A 68 -31.25 -24.03 -11.00
N ASP A 69 -31.63 -24.81 -12.01
CA ASP A 69 -32.46 -26.01 -11.86
C ASP A 69 -31.62 -27.15 -11.29
N MET A 70 -30.33 -27.20 -11.66
CA MET A 70 -29.37 -28.12 -11.04
C MET A 70 -29.21 -27.82 -9.55
N VAL A 71 -29.09 -26.54 -9.18
CA VAL A 71 -29.00 -26.10 -7.77
C VAL A 71 -30.26 -26.49 -7.00
N GLU A 72 -31.46 -26.32 -7.58
CA GLU A 72 -32.71 -26.73 -6.92
C GLU A 72 -32.86 -28.25 -6.78
N GLY A 73 -32.44 -29.00 -7.79
CA GLY A 73 -32.36 -30.46 -7.70
C GLY A 73 -31.46 -30.89 -6.55
N ARG A 74 -30.26 -30.29 -6.45
CA ARG A 74 -29.31 -30.59 -5.38
C ARG A 74 -29.82 -30.16 -3.99
N LEU A 75 -30.52 -29.04 -3.88
CA LEU A 75 -31.18 -28.63 -2.64
C LEU A 75 -32.23 -29.65 -2.18
N THR A 76 -32.97 -30.24 -3.12
CA THR A 76 -33.95 -31.29 -2.81
C THR A 76 -33.26 -32.55 -2.27
N GLU A 77 -32.13 -32.95 -2.86
CA GLU A 77 -31.31 -34.07 -2.39
C GLU A 77 -30.70 -33.84 -1.00
N LEU A 78 -30.31 -32.59 -0.69
CA LEU A 78 -29.69 -32.23 0.59
C LEU A 78 -30.71 -31.97 1.71
N LYS A 79 -31.99 -31.82 1.39
CA LYS A 79 -33.07 -31.58 2.38
C LYS A 79 -33.13 -32.60 3.53
N PRO A 80 -33.01 -33.92 3.32
CA PRO A 80 -33.04 -34.91 4.41
C PRO A 80 -31.72 -34.99 5.22
N VAL A 81 -30.64 -34.33 4.76
CA VAL A 81 -29.33 -34.43 5.40
C VAL A 81 -29.31 -33.59 6.67
N LYS A 82 -28.84 -34.20 7.77
CA LYS A 82 -28.76 -33.57 9.09
C LYS A 82 -27.56 -32.62 9.17
N ARG A 83 -27.64 -31.61 10.04
CA ARG A 83 -26.60 -30.59 10.26
C ARG A 83 -25.18 -31.15 10.39
N GLU A 84 -24.98 -32.19 11.21
CA GLU A 84 -23.64 -32.78 11.40
C GLU A 84 -23.04 -33.30 10.08
N GLN A 85 -23.85 -33.94 9.24
CA GLN A 85 -23.42 -34.42 7.93
C GLN A 85 -23.23 -33.26 6.95
N LEU A 86 -24.08 -32.24 6.99
CA LEU A 86 -23.91 -31.03 6.18
C LEU A 86 -22.60 -30.31 6.47
N LEU A 87 -22.21 -30.18 7.75
CA LEU A 87 -20.95 -29.58 8.14
C LEU A 87 -19.74 -30.42 7.68
N LYS A 88 -19.80 -31.76 7.80
CA LYS A 88 -18.74 -32.63 7.26
C LYS A 88 -18.60 -32.49 5.73
N LEU A 89 -19.72 -32.40 5.01
CA LEU A 89 -19.69 -32.15 3.56
C LEU A 89 -19.12 -30.77 3.24
N MET A 90 -19.43 -29.74 4.03
CA MET A 90 -18.87 -28.40 3.89
C MET A 90 -17.35 -28.42 4.06
N ASP A 91 -16.84 -29.09 5.10
CA ASP A 91 -15.41 -29.21 5.34
C ASP A 91 -14.69 -29.89 4.17
N ILE A 92 -15.23 -31.00 3.65
CA ILE A 92 -14.73 -31.68 2.46
C ILE A 92 -14.69 -30.74 1.25
N LYS A 93 -15.80 -30.03 0.99
CA LYS A 93 -15.89 -29.11 -0.16
C LYS A 93 -14.93 -27.94 -0.06
N LEU A 94 -14.76 -27.37 1.12
CA LEU A 94 -13.76 -26.32 1.33
C LEU A 94 -12.36 -26.83 1.05
N MET A 95 -12.02 -28.03 1.52
CA MET A 95 -10.72 -28.66 1.26
C MET A 95 -10.50 -28.95 -0.23
N GLU A 96 -11.53 -29.33 -0.98
CA GLU A 96 -11.45 -29.51 -2.44
C GLU A 96 -11.19 -28.19 -3.18
N LEU A 97 -11.85 -27.10 -2.76
CA LEU A 97 -11.79 -25.80 -3.43
C LEU A 97 -10.47 -25.06 -3.20
N VAL A 98 -9.82 -25.31 -2.08
CA VAL A 98 -8.55 -24.72 -1.69
C VAL A 98 -7.45 -25.77 -1.90
N SER A 99 -6.84 -25.77 -3.09
CA SER A 99 -5.99 -26.83 -3.66
C SER A 99 -4.66 -27.16 -2.95
N LEU A 100 -4.57 -26.96 -1.64
CA LEU A 100 -3.39 -27.22 -0.79
C LEU A 100 -3.77 -27.86 0.57
N SER A 101 -4.99 -28.36 0.73
CA SER A 101 -5.54 -28.88 2.00
C SER A 101 -4.89 -30.18 2.51
N GLN A 102 -4.18 -30.93 1.67
CA GLN A 102 -3.63 -32.25 2.03
C GLN A 102 -2.58 -32.23 3.16
N GLN A 103 -2.10 -31.05 3.58
CA GLN A 103 -1.11 -30.89 4.65
C GLN A 103 -1.65 -30.18 5.90
N ILE A 104 -2.95 -29.84 5.97
CA ILE A 104 -3.53 -29.11 7.10
C ILE A 104 -4.56 -30.00 7.82
N ASP A 105 -4.30 -30.32 9.09
CA ASP A 105 -5.24 -31.06 9.92
C ASP A 105 -6.29 -30.13 10.54
N ILE A 106 -7.44 -30.00 9.88
CA ILE A 106 -8.58 -29.18 10.33
C ILE A 106 -9.30 -29.72 11.57
N ASN A 107 -8.90 -30.87 12.11
CA ASN A 107 -9.42 -31.34 13.40
C ASN A 107 -8.74 -30.64 14.59
N THR A 108 -7.58 -30.04 14.36
CA THR A 108 -6.88 -29.21 15.35
C THR A 108 -7.32 -27.75 15.25
N GLN A 109 -7.30 -27.03 16.37
CA GLN A 109 -7.64 -25.60 16.36
C GLN A 109 -6.64 -24.78 15.51
N GLU A 110 -5.35 -25.10 15.59
CA GLU A 110 -4.30 -24.49 14.76
C GLU A 110 -4.58 -24.71 13.27
N GLY A 111 -4.86 -25.95 12.87
CA GLY A 111 -5.17 -26.29 11.49
C GLY A 111 -6.43 -25.58 11.00
N ARG A 112 -7.45 -25.40 11.83
CA ARG A 112 -8.65 -24.61 11.47
C ARG A 112 -8.34 -23.14 11.24
N GLU A 113 -7.51 -22.52 12.08
CA GLU A 113 -7.11 -21.12 11.91
C GLU A 113 -6.26 -20.95 10.64
N LYS A 114 -5.26 -21.82 10.43
CA LYS A 114 -4.41 -21.82 9.23
C LYS A 114 -5.23 -22.04 7.95
N PHE A 115 -6.16 -23.00 7.98
CA PHE A 115 -7.06 -23.26 6.86
C PHE A 115 -8.02 -22.10 6.59
N SER A 116 -8.52 -21.44 7.65
CA SER A 116 -9.37 -20.25 7.51
C SER A 116 -8.65 -19.10 6.82
N ILE A 117 -7.40 -18.83 7.19
CA ILE A 117 -6.57 -17.81 6.52
C ILE A 117 -6.44 -18.15 5.03
N LEU A 118 -6.19 -19.41 4.69
CA LEU A 118 -6.05 -19.86 3.30
C LEU A 118 -7.34 -19.73 2.48
N VAL A 119 -8.50 -20.07 3.07
CA VAL A 119 -9.83 -19.85 2.46
C VAL A 119 -10.05 -18.37 2.17
N ILE A 120 -9.77 -17.51 3.15
CA ILE A 120 -9.94 -16.05 3.04
C ILE A 120 -8.99 -15.46 1.99
N ASP A 121 -7.73 -15.90 1.95
CA ASP A 121 -6.74 -15.47 0.96
C ASP A 121 -7.14 -15.89 -0.45
N THR A 122 -7.63 -17.12 -0.60
CA THR A 122 -8.10 -17.65 -1.88
C THR A 122 -9.26 -16.80 -2.40
N ALA A 123 -10.27 -16.52 -1.56
CA ALA A 123 -11.38 -15.64 -1.92
C ALA A 123 -10.93 -14.21 -2.21
N GLY A 124 -10.02 -13.65 -1.40
CA GLY A 124 -9.51 -12.28 -1.55
C GLY A 124 -8.72 -12.04 -2.84
N SER A 125 -8.07 -13.09 -3.37
CA SER A 125 -7.30 -13.02 -4.62
C SER A 125 -8.14 -12.60 -5.83
N GLY A 126 -9.44 -12.94 -5.86
CA GLY A 126 -10.38 -12.55 -6.92
C GLY A 126 -10.74 -11.07 -6.92
N TYR A 127 -10.29 -10.32 -5.92
CA TYR A 127 -10.58 -8.91 -5.75
C TYR A 127 -9.31 -8.05 -5.59
N SER A 128 -8.14 -8.61 -5.93
CA SER A 128 -6.84 -7.97 -5.77
C SER A 128 -6.59 -7.45 -4.35
N ILE A 129 -7.12 -8.15 -3.33
CA ILE A 129 -6.91 -7.81 -1.93
C ILE A 129 -5.53 -8.35 -1.52
N SER A 130 -4.74 -7.52 -0.82
CA SER A 130 -3.40 -7.91 -0.37
C SER A 130 -3.47 -9.15 0.53
N GLN A 131 -2.67 -10.18 0.19
CA GLN A 131 -2.53 -11.39 1.02
C GLN A 131 -1.93 -11.12 2.41
N TYR A 132 -1.36 -9.94 2.66
CA TYR A 132 -0.76 -9.57 3.95
C TYR A 132 -1.70 -8.75 4.84
N MET A 133 -2.92 -8.47 4.36
CA MET A 133 -3.95 -7.85 5.16
C MET A 133 -4.50 -8.84 6.19
N ALA A 134 -4.92 -8.32 7.34
CA ALA A 134 -5.48 -9.13 8.40
C ALA A 134 -6.75 -9.89 7.95
N PRO A 135 -6.91 -11.19 8.28
CA PRO A 135 -8.01 -12.02 7.80
C PRO A 135 -9.41 -11.43 8.03
N ALA A 136 -9.67 -10.84 9.20
CA ALA A 136 -10.99 -10.27 9.49
C ALA A 136 -11.30 -9.04 8.62
N HIS A 137 -10.30 -8.20 8.37
CA HIS A 137 -10.39 -7.08 7.43
C HIS A 137 -10.64 -7.57 6.00
N LYS A 138 -9.93 -8.60 5.55
CA LYS A 138 -10.17 -9.23 4.24
C LYS A 138 -11.61 -9.72 4.12
N MET A 139 -12.13 -10.43 5.12
CA MET A 139 -13.50 -10.93 5.11
C MET A 139 -14.53 -9.81 4.95
N ARG A 140 -14.32 -8.66 5.61
CA ARG A 140 -15.19 -7.48 5.43
C ARG A 140 -15.12 -6.96 3.98
N ILE A 141 -13.93 -6.73 3.44
CA ILE A 141 -13.78 -6.21 2.07
C ILE A 141 -14.34 -7.20 1.03
N ILE A 142 -14.12 -8.51 1.21
CA ILE A 142 -14.70 -9.55 0.36
C ILE A 142 -16.23 -9.48 0.39
N THR A 143 -16.80 -9.35 1.59
CA THR A 143 -18.24 -9.22 1.80
C THR A 143 -18.79 -8.01 1.04
N ASP A 144 -18.18 -6.84 1.22
CA ASP A 144 -18.61 -5.59 0.57
C ASP A 144 -18.53 -5.70 -0.95
N LYS A 145 -17.38 -6.14 -1.51
CA LYS A 145 -17.19 -6.29 -2.96
C LYS A 145 -18.12 -7.33 -3.58
N TYR A 146 -18.34 -8.46 -2.91
CA TYR A 146 -19.28 -9.47 -3.39
C TYR A 146 -20.71 -8.92 -3.40
N ASN A 147 -21.11 -8.19 -2.35
CA ASN A 147 -22.43 -7.61 -2.25
C ASN A 147 -22.69 -6.52 -3.28
N GLU A 148 -21.70 -5.67 -3.57
CA GLU A 148 -21.78 -4.69 -4.65
C GLU A 148 -22.02 -5.39 -6.00
N ALA A 149 -21.20 -6.40 -6.32
CA ALA A 149 -21.35 -7.16 -7.56
C ALA A 149 -22.70 -7.88 -7.66
N PHE A 150 -23.19 -8.45 -6.56
CA PHE A 150 -24.50 -9.09 -6.48
C PHE A 150 -25.64 -8.10 -6.68
N MET A 151 -25.61 -6.96 -5.97
CA MET A 151 -26.64 -5.92 -6.05
C MET A 151 -26.71 -5.30 -7.46
N ASP A 152 -25.56 -5.05 -8.07
CA ASP A 152 -25.47 -4.58 -9.45
C ASP A 152 -26.08 -5.61 -10.42
N ASN A 153 -25.77 -6.89 -10.22
CA ASN A 153 -26.34 -7.96 -11.03
C ASN A 153 -27.86 -8.10 -10.85
N LEU A 154 -28.36 -7.98 -9.63
CA LEU A 154 -29.79 -7.98 -9.34
C LEU A 154 -30.49 -6.80 -10.02
N MET A 155 -29.94 -5.59 -9.89
CA MET A 155 -30.46 -4.40 -10.56
C MET A 155 -30.47 -4.54 -12.09
N GLN A 156 -29.39 -5.07 -12.67
CA GLN A 156 -29.32 -5.30 -14.12
C GLN A 156 -30.32 -6.36 -14.57
N SER A 157 -30.48 -7.44 -13.81
CA SER A 157 -31.47 -8.49 -14.11
C SER A 157 -32.89 -7.95 -14.02
N LEU A 158 -33.18 -7.06 -13.06
CA LEU A 158 -34.46 -6.35 -13.00
C LEU A 158 -34.66 -5.47 -14.25
N LYS A 159 -33.71 -4.58 -14.56
CA LYS A 159 -33.82 -3.65 -15.71
C LYS A 159 -34.05 -4.39 -17.04
N ASN A 160 -33.31 -5.46 -17.26
CA ASN A 160 -33.29 -6.22 -18.52
C ASN A 160 -34.28 -7.38 -18.56
N MET A 161 -35.16 -7.49 -17.57
CA MET A 161 -36.11 -8.59 -17.43
C MET A 161 -37.06 -8.68 -18.64
N THR A 162 -37.14 -9.85 -19.25
CA THR A 162 -38.10 -10.11 -20.33
C THR A 162 -39.53 -10.17 -19.79
N PRO A 163 -40.57 -10.03 -20.65
CA PRO A 163 -41.95 -10.20 -20.22
C PRO A 163 -42.23 -11.56 -19.55
N ASP A 164 -41.58 -12.63 -20.00
CA ASP A 164 -41.76 -13.97 -19.45
C ASP A 164 -41.05 -14.12 -18.10
N GLN A 165 -39.82 -13.62 -17.97
CA GLN A 165 -39.13 -13.57 -16.67
C GLN A 165 -39.91 -12.74 -15.63
N LEU A 166 -40.57 -11.66 -16.07
CA LEU A 166 -41.44 -10.88 -15.19
C LEU A 166 -42.65 -11.67 -14.70
N LYS A 167 -43.22 -12.54 -15.55
CA LYS A 167 -44.29 -13.46 -15.14
C LYS A 167 -43.78 -14.56 -14.20
N GLU A 168 -42.54 -15.03 -14.37
CA GLU A 168 -41.93 -16.02 -13.49
C GLU A 168 -41.57 -15.44 -12.10
N TRP A 169 -41.10 -14.20 -12.03
CA TRP A 169 -40.69 -13.56 -10.78
C TRP A 169 -41.89 -13.01 -9.98
N SER A 170 -43.00 -12.67 -10.64
CA SER A 170 -44.18 -12.11 -9.95
C SER A 170 -44.70 -13.01 -8.82
N PRO A 171 -44.96 -14.31 -9.04
CA PRO A 171 -45.44 -15.21 -7.98
C PRO A 171 -44.49 -15.33 -6.78
N ILE A 172 -43.17 -15.23 -7.02
CA ILE A 172 -42.15 -15.26 -5.96
C ILE A 172 -42.33 -14.03 -5.05
N MET A 173 -42.42 -12.85 -5.66
CA MET A 173 -42.67 -11.60 -4.95
C MET A 173 -44.06 -11.58 -4.30
N ASP A 174 -45.10 -12.10 -4.96
CA ASP A 174 -46.46 -12.19 -4.40
C ASP A 174 -46.48 -13.04 -3.12
N LYS A 175 -45.74 -14.14 -3.10
CA LYS A 175 -45.59 -14.98 -1.90
C LYS A 175 -44.92 -14.21 -0.76
N ALA A 176 -43.83 -13.50 -1.06
CA ALA A 176 -43.10 -12.72 -0.06
C ALA A 176 -43.95 -11.57 0.50
N ILE A 177 -44.67 -10.85 -0.38
CA ILE A 177 -45.68 -9.86 0.02
C ILE A 177 -46.73 -10.54 0.90
N GLY A 178 -47.27 -11.70 0.51
CA GLY A 178 -48.28 -12.43 1.28
C GLY A 178 -47.85 -12.73 2.72
N MET A 179 -46.58 -13.11 2.91
CA MET A 179 -46.00 -13.46 4.21
C MET A 179 -45.64 -12.26 5.11
N ALA A 180 -45.44 -11.07 4.53
CA ALA A 180 -45.07 -9.88 5.29
C ALA A 180 -46.23 -9.32 6.13
N ASP A 181 -45.92 -8.68 7.26
CA ASP A 181 -46.93 -7.99 8.07
C ASP A 181 -47.44 -6.70 7.39
N ILE A 182 -48.51 -6.13 7.95
CA ILE A 182 -49.18 -4.95 7.38
C ILE A 182 -48.26 -3.72 7.39
N GLU A 183 -47.40 -3.58 8.39
CA GLU A 183 -46.54 -2.40 8.52
C GLU A 183 -45.39 -2.45 7.51
N THR A 184 -44.74 -3.61 7.35
CA THR A 184 -43.76 -3.86 6.29
C THR A 184 -44.35 -3.57 4.91
N LYS A 185 -45.57 -4.03 4.65
CA LYS A 185 -46.29 -3.75 3.39
C LYS A 185 -46.50 -2.25 3.18
N ARG A 186 -46.92 -1.52 4.22
CA ARG A 186 -47.14 -0.06 4.16
C ARG A 186 -45.87 0.70 3.84
N VAL A 187 -44.74 0.33 4.44
CA VAL A 187 -43.42 0.93 4.15
C VAL A 187 -43.09 0.79 2.66
N VAL A 188 -43.16 -0.43 2.13
CA VAL A 188 -42.84 -0.68 0.71
C VAL A 188 -43.83 0.04 -0.22
N HIS A 189 -45.13 0.03 0.09
CA HIS A 189 -46.15 0.72 -0.70
C HIS A 189 -45.89 2.23 -0.77
N LYS A 190 -45.59 2.86 0.38
CA LYS A 190 -45.32 4.30 0.47
C LYS A 190 -44.09 4.71 -0.33
N GLU A 191 -43.02 3.91 -0.28
CA GLU A 191 -41.74 4.26 -0.91
C GLU A 191 -41.70 3.91 -2.41
N LEU A 192 -42.36 2.84 -2.84
CA LEU A 192 -42.40 2.42 -4.24
C LEU A 192 -43.56 3.02 -5.04
N MET A 193 -44.69 3.30 -4.38
CA MET A 193 -45.96 3.74 -4.98
C MET A 193 -46.34 2.96 -6.25
N PRO A 194 -46.52 1.62 -6.19
CA PRO A 194 -46.88 0.84 -7.36
C PRO A 194 -48.36 1.02 -7.72
N ASP A 195 -48.68 0.98 -9.02
CA ASP A 195 -50.06 1.07 -9.54
C ASP A 195 -50.99 0.00 -8.95
N ALA A 196 -50.43 -1.17 -8.65
CA ALA A 196 -51.08 -2.24 -7.88
C ALA A 196 -50.05 -2.83 -6.92
N PHE A 197 -50.43 -3.01 -5.65
CA PHE A 197 -49.55 -3.58 -4.63
C PHE A 197 -49.53 -5.11 -4.69
N ASN A 198 -48.92 -5.64 -5.74
CA ASN A 198 -48.66 -7.05 -5.98
C ASN A 198 -47.26 -7.23 -6.59
N GLY A 199 -46.84 -8.48 -6.79
CA GLY A 199 -45.50 -8.82 -7.28
C GLY A 199 -45.17 -8.15 -8.61
N MET A 200 -46.12 -8.16 -9.54
CA MET A 200 -46.00 -7.49 -10.84
C MET A 200 -45.79 -5.98 -10.70
N GLY A 201 -46.59 -5.30 -9.87
CA GLY A 201 -46.50 -3.86 -9.65
C GLY A 201 -45.20 -3.45 -8.95
N VAL A 202 -44.81 -4.16 -7.91
CA VAL A 202 -43.55 -3.94 -7.18
C VAL A 202 -42.35 -4.13 -8.12
N LEU A 203 -42.29 -5.24 -8.88
CA LEU A 203 -41.22 -5.48 -9.83
C LEU A 203 -41.16 -4.39 -10.91
N LYS A 204 -42.30 -3.99 -11.49
CA LYS A 204 -42.34 -2.89 -12.49
C LYS A 204 -41.80 -1.57 -11.93
N CYS A 205 -42.07 -1.24 -10.67
CA CYS A 205 -41.50 -0.06 -10.03
C CYS A 205 -39.97 -0.19 -9.86
N LEU A 206 -39.49 -1.34 -9.42
CA LEU A 206 -38.06 -1.61 -9.25
C LEU A 206 -37.28 -1.54 -10.59
N ARG A 207 -37.87 -2.00 -11.70
CA ARG A 207 -37.27 -1.92 -13.04
C ARG A 207 -36.93 -0.49 -13.48
N LYS A 208 -37.73 0.48 -13.03
CA LYS A 208 -37.57 1.91 -13.37
C LYS A 208 -36.52 2.61 -12.50
N GLN A 209 -36.01 1.96 -11.45
CA GLN A 209 -35.09 2.59 -10.51
C GLN A 209 -33.69 2.72 -11.10
N LYS A 210 -33.06 3.88 -10.88
CA LYS A 210 -31.68 4.16 -11.30
C LYS A 210 -30.66 3.72 -10.25
N SER A 211 -30.99 3.80 -8.96
CA SER A 211 -30.14 3.46 -7.81
C SER A 211 -30.66 2.21 -7.05
N PRO A 212 -29.80 1.52 -6.28
CA PRO A 212 -30.20 0.35 -5.50
C PRO A 212 -31.02 0.67 -4.25
N THR A 213 -31.22 1.94 -3.89
CA THR A 213 -31.85 2.34 -2.61
C THR A 213 -33.21 1.69 -2.40
N LYS A 214 -34.10 1.78 -3.38
CA LYS A 214 -35.44 1.18 -3.29
C LYS A 214 -35.42 -0.34 -3.36
N LEU A 215 -34.43 -0.92 -4.05
CA LEU A 215 -34.23 -2.36 -4.10
C LEU A 215 -33.78 -2.89 -2.74
N LYS A 216 -32.83 -2.22 -2.08
CA LYS A 216 -32.38 -2.55 -0.71
C LYS A 216 -33.56 -2.53 0.26
N LEU A 217 -34.39 -1.48 0.23
CA LEU A 217 -35.60 -1.40 1.05
C LEU A 217 -36.51 -2.63 0.87
N VAL A 218 -36.74 -3.05 -0.37
CA VAL A 218 -37.59 -4.23 -0.65
C VAL A 218 -36.95 -5.50 -0.12
N ILE A 219 -35.63 -5.67 -0.25
CA ILE A 219 -34.92 -6.82 0.31
C ILE A 219 -35.01 -6.82 1.84
N ASP A 220 -34.83 -5.66 2.49
CA ASP A 220 -34.91 -5.53 3.95
C ASP A 220 -36.33 -5.85 4.46
N CYS A 221 -37.35 -5.51 3.67
CA CYS A 221 -38.76 -5.75 4.02
C CYS A 221 -39.22 -7.18 3.73
N PHE A 222 -38.88 -7.74 2.57
CA PHE A 222 -39.46 -8.99 2.07
C PHE A 222 -38.47 -10.16 1.99
N GLY A 223 -37.20 -9.93 2.32
CA GLY A 223 -36.12 -10.91 2.14
C GLY A 223 -35.61 -10.96 0.71
N ILE A 224 -34.43 -11.56 0.54
CA ILE A 224 -33.83 -11.74 -0.79
C ILE A 224 -34.56 -12.82 -1.61
N GLU A 225 -35.28 -13.70 -0.92
CA GLU A 225 -36.14 -14.76 -1.42
C GLU A 225 -37.36 -14.21 -2.18
N ALA A 226 -37.64 -12.91 -2.07
CA ALA A 226 -38.64 -12.22 -2.89
C ALA A 226 -38.22 -12.10 -4.37
N PHE A 227 -36.98 -12.49 -4.71
CA PHE A 227 -36.42 -12.47 -6.05
C PHE A 227 -35.90 -13.87 -6.44
N ASP A 228 -35.68 -14.13 -7.73
CA ASP A 228 -34.89 -15.29 -8.17
C ASP A 228 -33.40 -15.00 -7.97
N TYR A 229 -33.03 -14.88 -6.69
CA TYR A 229 -31.68 -14.53 -6.28
C TYR A 229 -30.69 -15.64 -6.62
N LYS A 230 -31.11 -16.90 -6.71
CA LYS A 230 -30.25 -18.04 -7.08
C LYS A 230 -29.70 -17.87 -8.49
N SER A 231 -30.54 -17.52 -9.47
CA SER A 231 -30.06 -17.20 -10.83
C SER A 231 -29.13 -15.98 -10.83
N VAL A 232 -29.39 -14.98 -9.98
CA VAL A 232 -28.54 -13.79 -9.85
C VAL A 232 -27.18 -14.11 -9.21
N GLU A 233 -27.12 -14.98 -8.21
CA GLU A 233 -25.89 -15.47 -7.58
C GLU A 233 -25.02 -16.21 -8.60
N ILE A 234 -25.61 -17.12 -9.38
CA ILE A 234 -24.93 -17.84 -10.47
C ILE A 234 -24.34 -16.85 -11.47
N LYS A 235 -25.15 -15.87 -11.91
CA LYS A 235 -24.71 -14.81 -12.82
C LYS A 235 -23.56 -13.99 -12.23
N THR A 236 -23.64 -13.66 -10.94
CA THR A 236 -22.60 -12.88 -10.23
C THR A 236 -21.28 -13.65 -10.23
N MET A 237 -21.31 -14.94 -9.88
CA MET A 237 -20.13 -15.82 -9.92
C MET A 237 -19.57 -15.95 -11.35
N TYR A 238 -20.41 -16.10 -12.38
CA TYR A 238 -19.96 -16.25 -13.77
C TYR A 238 -19.43 -14.95 -14.40
N GLN A 239 -20.00 -13.79 -14.06
CA GLN A 239 -19.46 -12.53 -14.57
C GLN A 239 -18.07 -12.26 -14.04
N ALA A 240 -17.84 -12.61 -12.78
CA ALA A 240 -16.55 -12.41 -12.15
C ALA A 240 -15.45 -13.34 -12.73
N LEU A 241 -15.83 -14.45 -13.38
CA LEU A 241 -14.91 -15.31 -14.16
C LEU A 241 -14.27 -14.60 -15.37
N ARG A 242 -14.89 -13.54 -15.92
CA ARG A 242 -14.32 -12.83 -17.08
C ARG A 242 -12.93 -12.24 -16.83
N TYR A 243 -12.59 -12.05 -15.57
CA TYR A 243 -11.33 -11.45 -15.14
C TYR A 243 -10.42 -12.47 -14.42
N PHE A 244 -10.91 -13.68 -14.11
CA PHE A 244 -10.21 -14.65 -13.28
C PHE A 244 -10.52 -16.10 -13.67
N ASN A 245 -9.49 -16.95 -13.76
CA ASN A 245 -9.61 -18.33 -14.22
C ASN A 245 -10.10 -19.34 -13.14
N ARG A 246 -10.72 -18.92 -12.02
CA ARG A 246 -11.07 -19.81 -10.89
C ARG A 246 -12.46 -19.55 -10.29
N ILE A 247 -13.43 -20.43 -10.58
CA ILE A 247 -14.81 -20.37 -10.03
C ILE A 247 -14.84 -20.50 -8.50
N SER A 248 -13.91 -21.28 -7.93
CA SER A 248 -13.80 -21.52 -6.49
C SER A 248 -13.62 -20.23 -5.70
N VAL A 249 -12.88 -19.26 -6.24
CA VAL A 249 -12.64 -17.96 -5.61
C VAL A 249 -13.94 -17.22 -5.31
N PHE A 250 -14.88 -17.20 -6.28
CA PHE A 250 -16.16 -16.51 -6.11
C PHE A 250 -17.17 -17.29 -5.29
N GLN A 251 -17.11 -18.63 -5.33
CA GLN A 251 -17.91 -19.45 -4.44
C GLN A 251 -17.49 -19.28 -2.97
N LEU A 252 -16.19 -19.16 -2.70
CA LEU A 252 -15.66 -18.86 -1.36
C LEU A 252 -16.00 -17.42 -0.94
N ALA A 253 -15.91 -16.45 -1.85
CA ALA A 253 -16.31 -15.07 -1.57
C ALA A 253 -17.79 -14.97 -1.18
N ARG A 254 -18.67 -15.70 -1.88
CA ARG A 254 -20.09 -15.82 -1.53
C ARG A 254 -20.24 -16.38 -0.12
N LEU A 255 -19.60 -17.50 0.18
CA LEU A 255 -19.70 -18.14 1.49
C LEU A 255 -19.29 -17.17 2.61
N ILE A 256 -18.15 -16.49 2.45
CA ILE A 256 -17.66 -15.48 3.40
C ILE A 256 -18.71 -14.38 3.56
N SER A 257 -19.24 -13.83 2.46
CA SER A 257 -20.25 -12.77 2.51
C SER A 257 -21.49 -13.18 3.30
N VAL A 258 -22.05 -14.36 3.03
CA VAL A 258 -23.24 -14.88 3.72
C VAL A 258 -22.93 -15.14 5.20
N ALA A 259 -21.80 -15.76 5.51
CA ALA A 259 -21.40 -16.09 6.87
C ALA A 259 -21.13 -14.83 7.72
N VAL A 260 -20.47 -13.82 7.15
CA VAL A 260 -20.19 -12.54 7.82
C VAL A 260 -21.48 -11.77 8.08
N LYS A 261 -22.39 -11.68 7.10
CA LYS A 261 -23.69 -11.02 7.30
C LYS A 261 -24.52 -11.68 8.40
N LYS A 262 -24.46 -13.02 8.48
CA LYS A 262 -25.23 -13.77 9.49
C LYS A 262 -24.66 -13.61 10.90
N TYR A 263 -23.35 -13.41 11.02
CA TYR A 263 -22.68 -13.21 12.31
C TYR A 263 -23.10 -11.92 13.02
N ASP A 264 -23.46 -10.88 12.25
CA ASP A 264 -24.02 -9.60 12.72
C ASP A 264 -23.27 -8.96 13.91
N ARG A 265 -21.95 -9.15 13.96
CA ARG A 265 -21.05 -8.62 14.99
C ARG A 265 -19.74 -8.17 14.36
N PRO A 266 -18.99 -7.24 15.00
CA PRO A 266 -17.67 -6.85 14.52
C PRO A 266 -16.73 -8.05 14.39
N LEU A 267 -16.02 -8.14 13.27
CA LEU A 267 -15.04 -9.21 13.02
C LEU A 267 -13.67 -8.92 13.63
N TYR A 268 -13.36 -7.63 13.85
CA TYR A 268 -12.11 -7.13 14.40
C TYR A 268 -12.39 -5.98 15.36
N ALA A 269 -11.41 -5.69 16.22
CA ALA A 269 -11.45 -4.57 17.14
C ALA A 269 -11.46 -3.25 16.36
N ALA A 270 -12.27 -2.30 16.79
CA ALA A 270 -12.36 -0.99 16.15
C ALA A 270 -11.03 -0.22 16.29
N ASP A 271 -10.75 0.64 15.32
CA ASP A 271 -9.49 1.41 15.27
C ASP A 271 -9.30 2.27 16.53
N GLU A 272 -10.40 2.72 17.16
CA GLU A 272 -10.34 3.53 18.39
C GLU A 272 -9.76 2.78 19.59
N LEU A 273 -9.70 1.44 19.51
CA LEU A 273 -9.11 0.59 20.53
C LEU A 273 -7.62 0.32 20.29
N MET A 274 -7.06 0.77 19.15
CA MET A 274 -5.66 0.55 18.84
C MET A 274 -4.76 1.47 19.68
N PRO A 275 -3.60 0.98 20.16
CA PRO A 275 -2.76 1.72 21.11
C PRO A 275 -2.30 3.09 20.61
N SER A 276 -2.03 3.24 19.31
CA SER A 276 -1.58 4.50 18.71
C SER A 276 -2.71 5.33 18.09
N TYR A 277 -3.97 4.95 18.32
CA TYR A 277 -5.11 5.74 17.88
C TYR A 277 -5.14 7.10 18.60
N VAL A 278 -5.55 8.13 17.85
CA VAL A 278 -5.73 9.49 18.37
C VAL A 278 -7.16 9.92 18.07
N ALA A 279 -7.88 10.30 19.13
CA ALA A 279 -9.25 10.80 19.02
C ALA A 279 -9.33 12.07 18.17
N ASP A 280 -10.50 12.31 17.56
CA ASP A 280 -10.69 13.44 16.65
C ASP A 280 -10.42 14.81 17.31
N SER A 281 -10.60 14.94 18.63
CA SER A 281 -10.26 16.15 19.40
C SER A 281 -8.79 16.53 19.32
N ASP A 282 -7.89 15.54 19.32
CA ASP A 282 -6.44 15.72 19.39
C ASP A 282 -5.76 15.49 18.03
N ARG A 283 -6.53 15.07 17.03
CA ARG A 283 -6.05 14.68 15.71
C ARG A 283 -5.29 15.79 15.00
N VAL A 284 -5.78 17.03 15.08
CA VAL A 284 -5.14 18.19 14.45
C VAL A 284 -3.74 18.41 15.02
N LYS A 285 -3.57 18.29 16.35
CA LYS A 285 -2.28 18.43 17.00
C LYS A 285 -1.33 17.30 16.57
N ALA A 286 -1.79 16.06 16.65
CA ALA A 286 -0.99 14.90 16.27
C ALA A 286 -0.57 14.91 14.79
N ASP A 287 -1.42 15.44 13.89
CA ASP A 287 -1.09 15.62 12.48
C ASP A 287 -0.04 16.70 12.26
N ASN A 288 -0.05 17.77 13.07
CA ASN A 288 1.00 18.80 13.02
C ASN A 288 2.33 18.25 13.54
N ASP A 289 2.32 17.57 14.68
CA ASP A 289 3.53 16.94 15.25
C ASP A 289 4.15 15.94 14.26
N GLU A 290 3.33 15.17 13.54
CA GLU A 290 3.80 14.25 12.50
C GLU A 290 4.38 14.97 11.28
N LYS A 291 3.77 16.08 10.83
CA LYS A 291 4.30 16.91 9.75
C LYS A 291 5.64 17.53 10.12
N GLU A 292 5.78 18.01 11.36
CA GLU A 292 7.04 18.57 11.88
C GLU A 292 8.14 17.51 11.88
N TYR A 293 7.85 16.31 12.38
CA TYR A 293 8.79 15.19 12.35
C TYR A 293 9.21 14.81 10.92
N GLN A 294 8.27 14.74 9.98
CA GLN A 294 8.58 14.45 8.57
C GLN A 294 9.41 15.56 7.92
N ALA A 295 9.14 16.82 8.24
CA ALA A 295 9.93 17.94 7.76
C ALA A 295 11.37 17.87 8.29
N LEU A 296 11.55 17.53 9.57
CA LEU A 296 12.85 17.33 10.18
C LEU A 296 13.61 16.17 9.54
N ALA A 297 12.96 15.02 9.32
CA ALA A 297 13.55 13.87 8.62
C ALA A 297 14.06 14.24 7.22
N LYS A 298 13.29 15.04 6.48
CA LYS A 298 13.68 15.55 5.15
C LYS A 298 14.86 16.52 5.21
N GLN A 299 14.95 17.34 6.25
CA GLN A 299 16.10 18.21 6.45
C GLN A 299 17.37 17.38 6.69
N ILE A 300 17.29 16.36 7.55
CA ILE A 300 18.41 15.44 7.84
C ILE A 300 18.92 14.75 6.57
N SER A 301 18.02 14.24 5.71
CA SER A 301 18.45 13.55 4.48
C SER A 301 19.23 14.46 3.52
N GLY A 302 19.03 15.78 3.59
CA GLY A 302 19.75 16.75 2.74
C GLY A 302 21.02 17.34 3.37
N LEU A 303 21.32 17.05 4.65
CA LEU A 303 22.46 17.65 5.35
C LEU A 303 23.81 17.22 4.76
N ASP A 304 23.94 15.94 4.42
CA ASP A 304 25.21 15.40 3.91
C ASP A 304 25.56 15.99 2.54
N GLU A 305 24.55 16.21 1.68
CA GLU A 305 24.74 16.91 0.41
C GLU A 305 25.15 18.39 0.61
N LYS A 306 24.52 19.10 1.55
CA LYS A 306 24.86 20.49 1.88
C LYS A 306 26.29 20.60 2.41
N LYS A 307 26.69 19.68 3.29
CA LYS A 307 28.05 19.62 3.82
C LYS A 307 29.06 19.36 2.71
N ALA A 308 28.80 18.38 1.83
CA ALA A 308 29.67 18.07 0.70
C ALA A 308 29.88 19.28 -0.23
N ARG A 309 28.83 20.08 -0.48
CA ARG A 309 28.96 21.32 -1.27
C ARG A 309 29.87 22.35 -0.61
N CYS A 310 29.74 22.55 0.70
CA CYS A 310 30.58 23.49 1.45
C CYS A 310 32.05 23.05 1.45
N ILE A 311 32.33 21.75 1.65
CA ILE A 311 33.69 21.17 1.57
C ILE A 311 34.30 21.44 0.20
N LYS A 312 33.58 21.12 -0.89
CA LYS A 312 34.08 21.31 -2.25
C LYS A 312 34.37 22.78 -2.57
N GLU A 313 33.53 23.69 -2.09
CA GLU A 313 33.74 25.12 -2.28
C GLU A 313 35.00 25.60 -1.54
N LEU A 314 35.17 25.18 -0.29
CA LEU A 314 36.36 25.49 0.52
C LEU A 314 37.64 24.96 -0.13
N GLU A 315 37.64 23.72 -0.61
CA GLU A 315 38.78 23.13 -1.33
C GLU A 315 39.14 23.92 -2.59
N THR A 316 38.12 24.34 -3.36
CA THR A 316 38.32 25.14 -4.57
C THR A 316 38.96 26.49 -4.23
N LYS A 317 38.48 27.16 -3.16
CA LYS A 317 39.03 28.44 -2.70
C LYS A 317 40.44 28.31 -2.16
N LYS A 318 40.75 27.24 -1.39
CA LYS A 318 42.10 26.95 -0.90
C LYS A 318 43.08 26.76 -2.05
N LYS A 319 42.69 26.03 -3.10
CA LYS A 319 43.52 25.85 -4.29
C LYS A 319 43.78 27.17 -5.02
N GLN A 320 42.74 28.01 -5.18
CA GLN A 320 42.89 29.34 -5.78
C GLN A 320 43.82 30.25 -4.97
N LEU A 321 43.74 30.19 -3.63
CA LEU A 321 44.63 30.93 -2.74
C LEU A 321 46.08 30.46 -2.90
N GLU A 322 46.34 29.15 -2.92
CA GLU A 322 47.68 28.60 -3.12
C GLU A 322 48.31 29.03 -4.46
N GLU A 323 47.52 29.05 -5.53
CA GLU A 323 47.96 29.55 -6.83
C GLU A 323 48.22 31.07 -6.83
N ALA A 324 47.40 31.85 -6.12
CA ALA A 324 47.59 33.28 -5.97
C ALA A 324 48.80 33.62 -5.10
N ASP A 325 49.07 32.80 -4.08
CA ASP A 325 50.22 32.92 -3.19
C ASP A 325 51.52 32.78 -3.97
N LYS A 326 51.67 31.68 -4.73
CA LYS A 326 52.81 31.44 -5.63
C LYS A 326 53.03 32.59 -6.61
N ARG A 327 51.95 33.19 -7.14
CA ARG A 327 52.03 34.32 -8.07
C ARG A 327 52.46 35.61 -7.37
N ALA A 328 51.97 35.86 -6.16
CA ALA A 328 52.35 37.03 -5.37
C ALA A 328 53.82 36.95 -4.95
N ASP A 329 54.28 35.78 -4.51
CA ASP A 329 55.68 35.53 -4.16
C ASP A 329 56.59 35.75 -5.37
N ALA A 330 56.26 35.16 -6.53
CA ALA A 330 57.03 35.34 -7.76
C ALA A 330 57.08 36.81 -8.23
N ALA A 331 55.97 37.54 -8.13
CA ALA A 331 55.93 38.97 -8.48
C ALA A 331 56.79 39.83 -7.52
N SER A 332 56.76 39.51 -6.22
CA SER A 332 57.57 40.17 -5.20
C SER A 332 59.07 39.89 -5.38
N GLU A 333 59.45 38.65 -5.67
CA GLU A 333 60.84 38.27 -5.98
C GLU A 333 61.34 39.02 -7.23
N ASN A 334 60.53 39.07 -8.29
CA ASN A 334 60.87 39.79 -9.51
C ASN A 334 61.05 41.30 -9.26
N TYR A 335 60.13 41.93 -8.53
CA TYR A 335 60.25 43.33 -8.12
C TYR A 335 61.54 43.58 -7.32
N THR A 336 61.85 42.71 -6.36
CA THR A 336 63.07 42.81 -5.54
C THR A 336 64.33 42.77 -6.42
N LYS A 337 64.36 41.87 -7.41
CA LYS A 337 65.47 41.76 -8.37
C LYS A 337 65.63 43.01 -9.23
N VAL A 338 64.54 43.54 -9.78
CA VAL A 338 64.56 44.77 -10.59
C VAL A 338 64.93 45.99 -9.73
N SER A 339 64.51 46.03 -8.46
CA SER A 339 64.90 47.07 -7.50
C SER A 339 66.39 47.06 -7.18
N LEU A 340 66.99 45.87 -7.05
CA LEU A 340 68.44 45.71 -6.88
C LEU A 340 69.19 46.20 -8.13
N GLU A 341 68.77 45.79 -9.33
CA GLU A 341 69.38 46.24 -10.59
C GLU A 341 69.28 47.77 -10.76
N PHE A 342 68.14 48.37 -10.40
CA PHE A 342 67.97 49.83 -10.41
C PHE A 342 68.93 50.54 -9.44
N SER A 343 69.10 49.98 -8.22
CA SER A 343 70.01 50.53 -7.21
C SER A 343 71.47 50.47 -7.66
N GLU A 344 71.88 49.36 -8.28
CA GLU A 344 73.22 49.20 -8.86
C GLU A 344 73.49 50.21 -9.99
N LEU A 345 72.48 50.49 -10.82
CA LEU A 345 72.59 51.51 -11.86
C LEU A 345 72.69 52.91 -11.25
N GLU A 346 71.90 53.23 -10.22
CA GLU A 346 72.00 54.52 -9.52
C GLU A 346 73.38 54.78 -8.92
N LEU A 347 74.03 53.76 -8.35
CA LEU A 347 75.38 53.89 -7.79
C LEU A 347 76.44 54.28 -8.83
N LYS A 348 76.24 53.92 -10.11
CA LYS A 348 77.16 54.24 -11.21
C LYS A 348 76.86 55.58 -11.86
N LYS A 349 75.79 56.26 -11.46
CA LYS A 349 75.30 57.50 -12.08
C LYS A 349 76.35 58.60 -12.15
N ASP A 350 77.12 58.79 -11.08
CA ASP A 350 78.14 59.85 -11.00
C ASP A 350 79.32 59.59 -11.96
N GLU A 351 79.65 58.33 -12.25
CA GLU A 351 80.70 57.95 -13.21
C GLU A 351 80.34 58.38 -14.65
N TYR A 352 79.06 58.24 -15.02
CA TYR A 352 78.53 58.66 -16.32
C TYR A 352 78.25 60.17 -16.44
N ILE A 353 78.13 60.89 -15.32
CA ILE A 353 77.97 62.36 -15.30
C ILE A 353 79.32 63.08 -15.41
N ASN A 354 80.38 62.52 -14.83
CA ASN A 354 81.70 63.17 -14.71
C ASN A 354 82.62 62.99 -15.94
N GLY A 355 82.10 62.51 -17.08
CA GLY A 355 82.76 62.62 -18.39
C GLY A 355 83.78 61.53 -18.77
N GLY A 356 83.78 60.38 -18.08
CA GLY A 356 84.70 59.26 -18.36
C GLY A 356 84.28 58.31 -19.49
N HIS A 357 83.12 58.52 -20.12
CA HIS A 357 82.49 57.59 -21.07
C HIS A 357 82.13 58.25 -22.40
N THR A 358 82.06 57.47 -23.47
CA THR A 358 81.65 57.96 -24.79
C THR A 358 80.17 58.35 -24.81
N GLU A 359 79.79 59.20 -25.76
CA GLU A 359 78.39 59.63 -25.94
C GLU A 359 77.43 58.44 -26.18
N ALA A 360 77.90 57.42 -26.90
CA ALA A 360 77.14 56.20 -27.17
C ALA A 360 76.90 55.37 -25.88
N GLU A 361 77.92 55.22 -25.03
CA GLU A 361 77.82 54.50 -23.76
C GLU A 361 76.92 55.22 -22.76
N THR A 362 77.03 56.55 -22.70
CA THR A 362 76.20 57.40 -21.84
C THR A 362 74.73 57.31 -22.26
N LYS A 363 74.43 57.37 -23.56
CA LYS A 363 73.07 57.22 -24.11
C LYS A 363 72.49 55.83 -23.83
N SER A 364 73.30 54.77 -23.96
CA SER A 364 72.92 53.39 -23.65
C SER A 364 72.61 53.19 -22.15
N TYR A 365 73.43 53.78 -21.28
CA TYR A 365 73.20 53.77 -19.83
C TYR A 365 71.86 54.43 -19.45
N TYR A 366 71.58 55.65 -19.93
CA TYR A 366 70.31 56.31 -19.65
C TYR A 366 69.10 55.59 -20.26
N ALA A 367 69.26 54.93 -21.41
CA ALA A 367 68.23 54.07 -21.99
C ALA A 367 67.94 52.87 -21.07
N ARG A 368 68.98 52.24 -20.51
CA ARG A 368 68.85 51.13 -19.55
C ARG A 368 68.25 51.59 -18.22
N VAL A 369 68.67 52.72 -17.66
CA VAL A 369 68.07 53.31 -16.45
C VAL A 369 66.58 53.58 -16.64
N ASN A 370 66.20 54.17 -17.78
CA ASN A 370 64.79 54.44 -18.08
C ASN A 370 63.98 53.15 -18.28
N ASP A 371 64.57 52.12 -18.90
CA ASP A 371 63.90 50.83 -19.08
C ASP A 371 63.73 50.09 -17.74
N VAL A 372 64.78 49.99 -16.94
CA VAL A 372 64.75 49.38 -15.59
C VAL A 372 63.80 50.15 -14.67
N LYS A 373 63.76 51.49 -14.75
CA LYS A 373 62.79 52.31 -14.00
C LYS A 373 61.34 51.98 -14.40
N ARG A 374 61.05 51.86 -15.70
CA ARG A 374 59.72 51.44 -16.18
C ARG A 374 59.39 50.00 -15.78
N GLN A 375 60.38 49.12 -15.68
CA GLN A 375 60.19 47.76 -15.18
C GLN A 375 59.94 47.76 -13.67
N LEU A 376 60.59 48.64 -12.91
CA LEU A 376 60.41 48.81 -11.47
C LEU A 376 59.01 49.31 -11.14
N ASP A 377 58.54 50.35 -11.83
CA ASP A 377 57.19 50.91 -11.65
C ASP A 377 56.12 49.85 -11.98
N ARG A 378 56.26 49.13 -13.10
CA ARG A 378 55.37 48.02 -13.48
C ARG A 378 55.44 46.83 -12.49
N GLY A 379 56.63 46.53 -11.98
CA GLY A 379 56.85 45.45 -11.03
C GLY A 379 56.23 45.74 -9.66
N LEU A 380 56.28 46.99 -9.22
CA LEU A 380 55.61 47.43 -7.98
C LEU A 380 54.09 47.29 -8.12
N GLU A 381 53.51 47.81 -9.21
CA GLU A 381 52.08 47.71 -9.48
C GLU A 381 51.61 46.25 -9.59
N ASP A 382 52.34 45.38 -10.30
CA ASP A 382 51.98 43.96 -10.41
C ASP A 382 52.09 43.24 -9.06
N SER A 383 53.16 43.48 -8.28
CA SER A 383 53.35 42.91 -6.95
C SER A 383 52.21 43.31 -6.00
N GLU A 384 51.84 44.59 -5.96
CA GLU A 384 50.70 45.08 -5.18
C GLU A 384 49.38 44.46 -5.63
N LEU A 385 49.16 44.33 -6.95
CA LEU A 385 47.94 43.74 -7.50
C LEU A 385 47.82 42.26 -7.13
N LYS A 386 48.90 41.48 -7.25
CA LYS A 386 48.90 40.06 -6.86
C LYS A 386 48.70 39.90 -5.35
N LYS A 387 49.32 40.76 -4.54
CA LYS A 387 49.13 40.78 -3.09
C LYS A 387 47.68 41.06 -2.70
N ARG A 388 47.05 42.10 -3.28
CA ARG A 388 45.62 42.38 -3.06
C ARG A 388 44.73 41.20 -3.45
N LYS A 389 45.06 40.51 -4.55
CA LYS A 389 44.29 39.33 -4.98
C LYS A 389 44.45 38.14 -4.03
N LYS A 390 45.66 37.91 -3.50
CA LYS A 390 45.93 36.93 -2.45
C LYS A 390 45.11 37.25 -1.19
N ASP A 391 45.12 38.50 -0.74
CA ASP A 391 44.38 38.93 0.46
C ASP A 391 42.86 38.76 0.28
N GLU A 392 42.32 39.08 -0.91
CA GLU A 392 40.91 38.85 -1.25
C GLU A 392 40.55 37.36 -1.19
N LEU A 393 41.39 36.50 -1.78
CA LEU A 393 41.18 35.05 -1.76
C LEU A 393 41.33 34.46 -0.35
N SER A 394 42.24 35.02 0.47
CA SER A 394 42.40 34.64 1.87
C SER A 394 41.11 34.90 2.66
N ASN A 395 40.52 36.10 2.49
CA ASN A 395 39.23 36.43 3.08
C ASN A 395 38.10 35.49 2.59
N GLN A 396 38.09 35.13 1.30
CA GLN A 396 37.11 34.18 0.77
C GLN A 396 37.28 32.77 1.36
N VAL A 397 38.51 32.32 1.63
CA VAL A 397 38.76 31.04 2.31
C VAL A 397 38.24 31.08 3.74
N ILE A 398 38.45 32.18 4.48
CA ILE A 398 37.91 32.37 5.83
C ILE A 398 36.39 32.29 5.82
N ILE A 399 35.71 33.05 4.94
CA ILE A 399 34.24 33.01 4.83
C ILE A 399 33.72 31.60 4.48
N ALA A 400 34.41 30.89 3.57
CA ALA A 400 34.03 29.54 3.20
C ALA A 400 34.23 28.54 4.35
N GLN A 401 35.26 28.74 5.17
CA GLN A 401 35.55 27.96 6.38
C GLN A 401 34.47 28.21 7.45
N ASP A 402 34.16 29.47 7.75
CA ASP A 402 33.12 29.86 8.72
C ASP A 402 31.75 29.28 8.33
N ARG A 403 31.42 29.32 7.03
CA ARG A 403 30.17 28.72 6.53
C ARG A 403 30.14 27.20 6.68
N LEU A 404 31.27 26.51 6.49
CA LEU A 404 31.36 25.06 6.72
C LEU A 404 31.16 24.75 8.20
N GLU A 405 31.79 25.49 9.11
CA GLU A 405 31.65 25.32 10.55
C GLU A 405 30.22 25.58 11.03
N LEU A 406 29.59 26.65 10.54
CA LEU A 406 28.17 26.93 10.81
C LEU A 406 27.28 25.78 10.33
N GLN A 407 27.48 25.29 9.11
CA GLN A 407 26.72 24.18 8.53
C GLN A 407 26.92 22.86 9.31
N GLU A 408 28.11 22.63 9.87
CA GLU A 408 28.38 21.48 10.74
C GLU A 408 27.68 21.61 12.08
N LYS A 409 27.70 22.79 12.70
CA LYS A 409 27.02 23.06 13.96
C LYS A 409 25.50 22.91 13.83
N GLU A 410 24.89 23.58 12.84
CA GLU A 410 23.46 23.44 12.53
C GLU A 410 23.10 21.99 12.22
N GLY A 411 23.96 21.28 11.49
CA GLY A 411 23.77 19.86 11.19
C GLY A 411 23.80 18.97 12.42
N GLN A 412 24.66 19.26 13.41
CA GLN A 412 24.72 18.55 14.68
C GLN A 412 23.47 18.81 15.53
N GLU A 413 23.05 20.08 15.64
CA GLU A 413 21.83 20.47 16.37
C GLU A 413 20.59 19.80 15.77
N LEU A 414 20.44 19.84 14.45
CA LEU A 414 19.32 19.16 13.76
C LEU A 414 19.34 17.64 13.97
N ARG A 415 20.51 17.00 13.90
CA ARG A 415 20.63 15.54 14.16
C ARG A 415 20.28 15.19 15.61
N ALA A 416 20.65 16.03 16.56
CA ALA A 416 20.31 15.84 17.97
C ALA A 416 18.80 15.99 18.21
N GLU A 417 18.17 17.00 17.61
CA GLU A 417 16.71 17.19 17.68
C GLU A 417 15.98 16.02 17.02
N TYR A 418 16.39 15.61 15.81
CA TYR A 418 15.81 14.48 15.11
C TYR A 418 15.89 13.20 15.93
N LYS A 419 17.06 12.91 16.49
CA LYS A 419 17.26 11.74 17.36
C LYS A 419 16.34 11.79 18.57
N THR A 420 16.23 12.95 19.23
CA THR A 420 15.37 13.13 20.40
C THR A 420 13.90 12.84 20.06
N GLN A 421 13.40 13.40 18.96
CA GLN A 421 12.03 13.15 18.49
C GLN A 421 11.80 11.69 18.10
N THR A 422 12.75 11.07 17.40
CA THR A 422 12.68 9.64 17.06
C THR A 422 12.67 8.77 18.31
N ASP A 423 13.50 9.06 19.31
CA ASP A 423 13.54 8.33 20.57
C ASP A 423 12.24 8.48 21.37
N ILE A 424 11.63 9.68 21.38
CA ILE A 424 10.29 9.89 21.98
C ILE A 424 9.24 9.02 21.29
N ARG A 425 9.16 9.05 19.95
CA ARG A 425 8.22 8.23 19.17
C ARG A 425 8.44 6.74 19.43
N LYS A 426 9.68 6.27 19.32
CA LYS A 426 10.08 4.88 19.58
C LYS A 426 9.68 4.43 21.00
N ASN A 427 10.01 5.21 22.02
CA ASN A 427 9.75 4.85 23.41
C ASN A 427 8.26 4.86 23.73
N ASN A 428 7.49 5.77 23.12
CA ASN A 428 6.04 5.76 23.26
C ASN A 428 5.42 4.48 22.63
N LEU A 429 5.85 4.11 21.42
CA LEU A 429 5.43 2.87 20.77
C LEU A 429 5.78 1.65 21.64
N LYS A 430 7.02 1.57 22.12
CA LYS A 430 7.49 0.50 23.00
C LYS A 430 6.61 0.36 24.24
N ARG A 431 6.30 1.47 24.90
CA ARG A 431 5.42 1.49 26.09
C ARG A 431 4.02 0.98 25.77
N LEU A 432 3.43 1.47 24.68
CA LEU A 432 2.05 1.14 24.29
C LEU A 432 1.94 -0.32 23.84
N TRP A 433 2.82 -0.77 22.95
CA TRP A 433 2.78 -2.12 22.38
C TRP A 433 3.07 -3.19 23.42
N ASN A 434 4.07 -3.01 24.29
CA ASN A 434 4.37 -3.98 25.34
C ASN A 434 3.26 -4.07 26.41
N ALA A 435 2.47 -3.00 26.59
CA ALA A 435 1.32 -3.03 27.48
C ALA A 435 0.10 -3.72 26.85
N TYR A 436 -0.10 -3.54 25.55
CA TYR A 436 -1.30 -4.00 24.85
C TYR A 436 -1.16 -5.42 24.29
N TYR A 437 0.01 -5.77 23.75
CA TYR A 437 0.32 -7.11 23.21
C TYR A 437 1.25 -7.85 24.17
N TYR A 438 0.71 -8.83 24.89
CA TYR A 438 1.46 -9.56 25.94
C TYR A 438 1.81 -11.00 25.57
N LYS A 439 1.30 -11.52 24.44
CA LYS A 439 1.57 -12.89 23.99
C LYS A 439 2.93 -13.10 23.31
N PHE A 440 3.57 -12.03 22.88
CA PHE A 440 4.87 -12.05 22.21
C PHE A 440 5.62 -10.76 22.55
N HIS A 441 6.94 -10.79 22.39
CA HIS A 441 7.80 -9.65 22.69
C HIS A 441 8.27 -8.96 21.41
N PHE A 442 8.70 -7.71 21.51
CA PHE A 442 9.21 -6.94 20.39
C PHE A 442 10.66 -6.51 20.63
N GLY A 443 11.48 -6.61 19.59
CA GLY A 443 12.84 -6.11 19.58
C GLY A 443 12.89 -4.58 19.46
N ASP A 444 13.95 -3.99 20.02
CA ASP A 444 14.17 -2.53 19.97
C ASP A 444 14.38 -2.01 18.54
N GLY A 445 14.92 -2.86 17.65
CA GLY A 445 15.11 -2.54 16.23
C GLY A 445 13.78 -2.30 15.50
N LEU A 446 12.77 -3.15 15.77
CA LEU A 446 11.44 -3.00 15.20
C LEU A 446 10.80 -1.66 15.58
N PHE A 447 10.85 -1.26 16.86
CA PHE A 447 10.27 0.01 17.29
C PHE A 447 10.93 1.21 16.61
N LEU A 448 12.26 1.18 16.49
CA LEU A 448 13.00 2.23 15.78
C LEU A 448 12.56 2.29 14.31
N HIS A 449 12.50 1.14 13.65
CA HIS A 449 12.09 1.05 12.25
C HIS A 449 10.66 1.57 12.04
N VAL A 450 9.71 1.16 12.90
CA VAL A 450 8.32 1.59 12.81
C VAL A 450 8.19 3.10 13.04
N ALA A 451 8.86 3.63 14.07
CA ALA A 451 8.84 5.06 14.41
C ALA A 451 9.39 5.97 13.30
N MET A 452 10.38 5.48 12.55
CA MET A 452 11.05 6.24 11.49
C MET A 452 10.31 6.21 10.15
N ASN A 453 9.72 5.08 9.78
CA ASN A 453 9.30 4.82 8.40
C ASN A 453 7.78 4.85 8.19
N TYR A 454 6.98 4.79 9.27
CA TYR A 454 5.54 4.70 9.15
C TYR A 454 4.83 5.88 9.79
N THR A 455 3.79 6.35 9.11
CA THR A 455 2.88 7.36 9.63
C THR A 455 1.97 6.78 10.71
N ARG A 456 1.35 7.65 11.51
CA ARG A 456 0.41 7.23 12.56
C ARG A 456 -0.72 6.34 12.04
N SER A 457 -1.31 6.69 10.90
CA SER A 457 -2.38 5.90 10.26
C SER A 457 -1.90 4.49 9.86
N GLN A 458 -0.68 4.39 9.33
CA GLN A 458 -0.08 3.11 8.99
C GLN A 458 0.25 2.29 10.23
N ILE A 459 0.67 2.93 11.32
CA ILE A 459 0.91 2.26 12.60
C ILE A 459 -0.39 1.66 13.14
N VAL A 460 -1.51 2.39 13.10
CA VAL A 460 -2.83 1.84 13.48
C VAL A 460 -3.20 0.63 12.61
N THR A 461 -2.89 0.67 11.31
CA THR A 461 -3.10 -0.49 10.41
C THR A 461 -2.23 -1.70 10.80
N ILE A 462 -0.97 -1.46 11.18
CA ILE A 462 -0.07 -2.51 11.69
C ILE A 462 -0.61 -3.07 13.01
N GLU A 463 -1.06 -2.20 13.91
CA GLU A 463 -1.65 -2.56 15.20
C GLU A 463 -2.90 -3.44 15.05
N ALA A 464 -3.77 -3.13 14.10
CA ALA A 464 -4.95 -3.95 13.81
C ALA A 464 -4.57 -5.39 13.40
N MET A 465 -3.52 -5.56 12.59
CA MET A 465 -2.97 -6.89 12.27
C MET A 465 -2.37 -7.57 13.51
N LEU A 466 -1.55 -6.87 14.29
CA LEU A 466 -0.97 -7.40 15.52
C LEU A 466 -2.03 -7.79 16.54
N LYS A 467 -3.18 -7.10 16.57
CA LYS A 467 -4.32 -7.46 17.40
C LYS A 467 -4.96 -8.76 16.95
N GLU A 468 -5.16 -8.99 15.66
CA GLU A 468 -5.67 -10.28 15.16
C GLU A 468 -4.69 -11.43 15.47
N VAL A 469 -3.40 -11.20 15.29
CA VAL A 469 -2.32 -12.14 15.65
C VAL A 469 -2.35 -12.43 17.15
N HIS A 470 -2.47 -11.39 17.98
CA HIS A 470 -2.57 -11.52 19.43
C HIS A 470 -3.85 -12.26 19.87
N ASP A 471 -4.97 -12.08 19.17
CA ASP A 471 -6.23 -12.73 19.51
C ASP A 471 -6.32 -14.16 18.98
N SER A 472 -5.39 -14.58 18.12
CA SER A 472 -5.23 -15.99 17.74
C SER A 472 -4.82 -16.85 18.93
N ARG A 473 -5.27 -18.11 18.93
CA ARG A 473 -4.85 -19.07 19.96
C ARG A 473 -3.41 -19.50 19.75
N ASP A 474 -3.05 -19.79 18.51
CA ASP A 474 -1.68 -20.01 18.08
C ASP A 474 -1.30 -18.98 17.02
N TRP A 475 -0.70 -17.89 17.48
CA TRP A 475 -0.34 -16.76 16.63
C TRP A 475 0.70 -17.13 15.55
N LYS A 476 1.41 -18.26 15.70
CA LYS A 476 2.40 -18.73 14.73
C LYS A 476 1.78 -19.14 13.39
N VAL A 477 0.47 -19.39 13.34
CA VAL A 477 -0.25 -19.67 12.08
C VAL A 477 -0.19 -18.51 11.07
N TYR A 478 0.13 -17.29 11.54
CA TYR A 478 0.31 -16.11 10.70
C TYR A 478 1.73 -15.99 10.12
N LEU A 479 2.68 -16.79 10.62
CA LEU A 479 4.05 -16.78 10.13
C LEU A 479 4.15 -17.57 8.83
N LYS A 480 4.89 -17.01 7.87
CA LYS A 480 5.42 -17.75 6.74
C LYS A 480 6.89 -18.00 7.05
N GLU A 481 7.22 -19.26 7.33
CA GLU A 481 8.51 -19.65 7.90
C GLU A 481 8.73 -18.97 9.26
N ASP A 482 9.66 -18.03 9.34
CA ASP A 482 9.99 -17.25 10.54
C ASP A 482 9.57 -15.77 10.41
N ARG A 483 8.65 -15.44 9.48
CA ARG A 483 8.32 -14.04 9.16
C ARG A 483 6.83 -13.76 9.22
N LEU A 484 6.48 -12.66 9.88
CA LEU A 484 5.16 -12.05 9.84
C LEU A 484 5.15 -10.95 8.77
N TYR A 485 4.22 -11.05 7.83
CA TYR A 485 4.03 -10.05 6.79
C TYR A 485 2.80 -9.21 7.10
N VAL A 486 2.99 -7.90 7.24
CA VAL A 486 1.94 -6.97 7.65
C VAL A 486 1.68 -5.96 6.54
N TYR A 487 0.43 -5.86 6.10
CA TYR A 487 -0.01 -4.80 5.20
C TYR A 487 -0.04 -3.45 5.91
N THR A 488 0.49 -2.41 5.26
CA THR A 488 0.63 -1.06 5.84
C THR A 488 -0.11 0.02 5.04
N GLY A 489 -1.00 -0.36 4.13
CA GLY A 489 -1.60 0.58 3.16
C GLY A 489 -0.81 0.70 1.85
N ASP A 490 0.50 0.46 1.89
CA ASP A 490 1.41 0.58 0.73
C ASP A 490 1.53 -0.70 -0.09
N LYS A 491 2.22 -0.60 -1.24
CA LYS A 491 2.50 -1.74 -2.12
C LYS A 491 3.42 -2.79 -1.49
N LYS A 492 4.31 -2.40 -0.56
CA LYS A 492 5.26 -3.31 0.09
C LYS A 492 4.81 -3.57 1.54
N PRO A 493 4.72 -4.84 1.99
CA PRO A 493 4.41 -5.15 3.38
C PRO A 493 5.60 -4.81 4.29
N LEU A 494 5.29 -4.52 5.56
CA LEU A 494 6.27 -4.62 6.64
C LEU A 494 6.55 -6.11 6.89
N ILE A 495 7.82 -6.49 6.96
CA ILE A 495 8.24 -7.86 7.23
C ILE A 495 8.88 -7.90 8.60
N ILE A 496 8.29 -8.62 9.53
CA ILE A 496 8.78 -8.73 10.91
C ILE A 496 9.32 -10.14 11.11
N LYS A 497 10.62 -10.28 11.37
CA LYS A 497 11.25 -11.55 11.67
C LYS A 497 10.91 -11.98 13.10
N CYS A 498 10.60 -13.25 13.26
CA CYS A 498 10.31 -13.91 14.51
C CYS A 498 11.45 -14.86 14.89
N SER A 499 12.06 -14.65 16.05
CA SER A 499 13.04 -15.56 16.66
C SER A 499 12.60 -15.84 18.09
N GLU A 500 12.40 -17.11 18.48
CA GLU A 500 12.08 -17.52 19.86
C GLU A 500 10.95 -16.68 20.52
N ASP A 501 9.85 -16.46 19.79
CA ASP A 501 8.69 -15.65 20.22
C ASP A 501 8.96 -14.13 20.40
N ILE A 502 10.08 -13.65 19.86
CA ILE A 502 10.47 -12.25 19.77
C ILE A 502 10.33 -11.78 18.31
N LEU A 503 9.58 -10.70 18.11
CA LEU A 503 9.45 -9.97 16.86
C LEU A 503 10.57 -8.93 16.76
N GLU A 504 11.72 -9.33 16.21
CA GLU A 504 13.01 -8.65 16.43
C GLU A 504 13.35 -7.57 15.39
N ASP A 505 13.28 -7.92 14.11
CA ASP A 505 13.93 -7.15 13.05
C ASP A 505 13.11 -7.12 11.76
N VAL A 506 13.39 -6.13 10.92
CA VAL A 506 12.72 -5.96 9.63
C VAL A 506 13.52 -6.61 8.52
N GLY A 507 12.93 -7.60 7.87
CA GLY A 507 13.53 -8.23 6.70
C GLY A 507 13.49 -7.30 5.49
N TYR A 508 14.63 -7.07 4.85
CA TYR A 508 14.68 -6.47 3.51
C TYR A 508 14.38 -7.55 2.46
N ILE A 509 13.55 -7.24 1.45
CA ILE A 509 13.37 -8.07 0.24
C ILE A 509 14.55 -7.84 -0.68
#